data_AF-A0A0J7K3U6-F1
#
_entry.id   AF-A0A0J7K3U6-F1
#
_cell.length_a   1.000
_cell.length_b   1.000
_cell.length_c   1.000
_cell.angle_alpha   90.00
_cell.angle_beta   90.00
_cell.angle_gamma   90.00
#
_symmetry.space_group_name_H-M   'P 1'
#
loop_
_entity.id
_entity.type
_entity.pdbx_description
1 polymer ?
#
loop_
_entity_poly.entity_id
_entity_poly.type
_entity_poly.pdbx_seq_one_letter_code
_entity_poly.pdbx_strand_id
1 'polypeptide(L)'
;MDKNVPLIVENLENRRKKVLRTKESREMHGRPKKFKREIGTDLYYGPQSQKPDLPLDAYKQLETNHLEKLAENAINRQKIEHETNGQSECELWHSLRREMLTASNFGIVCRMRPTTSCAATVKSILYPAHIDTAAIKYGRDKEEVARIELAAKINKIIKPCGLFIDNDNPCLGASPDGLIDEDGLVEIKCPLSAENLTADEAIQKLPSLK
;
A
#
# COMPACT_ATOMS: atom_id res chain seq x y z
N MET A 1 -32.12 34.38 -6.50
CA MET A 1 -32.00 33.29 -5.50
C MET A 1 -31.70 32.02 -6.27
N ASP A 2 -30.44 31.77 -6.61
CA ASP A 2 -30.05 30.51 -7.27
C ASP A 2 -29.23 29.67 -6.29
N LYS A 3 -29.86 28.60 -5.80
CA LYS A 3 -29.24 27.62 -4.92
C LYS A 3 -28.37 26.71 -5.77
N ASN A 4 -27.06 26.95 -5.71
CA ASN A 4 -26.03 26.08 -6.27
C ASN A 4 -26.15 24.69 -5.61
N VAL A 5 -26.69 23.71 -6.34
CA VAL A 5 -26.82 22.33 -5.85
C VAL A 5 -25.41 21.71 -5.83
N PRO A 6 -24.89 21.26 -4.68
CA PRO A 6 -23.52 20.74 -4.62
C PRO A 6 -23.35 19.49 -5.50
N LEU A 7 -22.30 19.46 -6.33
CA LEU A 7 -21.84 18.33 -7.19
C LEU A 7 -21.92 16.93 -6.54
N ILE A 8 -21.87 16.86 -5.21
CA ILE A 8 -21.99 15.63 -4.42
C ILE A 8 -23.40 15.01 -4.54
N VAL A 9 -24.45 15.84 -4.55
CA VAL A 9 -25.85 15.40 -4.64
C VAL A 9 -26.12 14.82 -6.03
N GLU A 10 -25.61 15.46 -7.07
CA GLU A 10 -25.71 14.98 -8.45
C GLU A 10 -24.99 13.62 -8.64
N ASN A 11 -23.80 13.46 -8.05
CA ASN A 11 -23.07 12.19 -8.06
C ASN A 11 -23.81 11.06 -7.32
N LEU A 12 -24.45 11.37 -6.19
CA LEU A 12 -25.30 10.43 -5.45
C LEU A 12 -26.53 10.00 -6.27
N GLU A 13 -27.17 10.94 -6.95
CA GLU A 13 -28.30 10.66 -7.85
C GLU A 13 -27.88 9.80 -9.04
N ASN A 14 -26.74 10.09 -9.65
CA ASN A 14 -26.19 9.29 -10.75
C ASN A 14 -25.87 7.86 -10.32
N ARG A 15 -25.36 7.67 -9.09
CA ARG A 15 -25.18 6.34 -8.48
C ARG A 15 -26.52 5.61 -8.30
N ARG A 16 -27.54 6.28 -7.76
CA ARG A 16 -28.89 5.71 -7.58
C ARG A 16 -29.50 5.27 -8.91
N LYS A 17 -29.42 6.12 -9.94
CA LYS A 17 -29.88 5.81 -11.31
C LYS A 17 -29.15 4.60 -11.89
N LYS A 18 -27.84 4.46 -11.67
CA LYS A 18 -27.06 3.30 -12.14
C LYS A 18 -27.48 2.00 -11.43
N VAL A 19 -27.73 2.05 -10.13
CA VAL A 19 -28.19 0.89 -9.35
C VAL A 19 -29.58 0.45 -9.83
N LEU A 20 -30.50 1.39 -10.05
CA LEU A 20 -31.84 1.11 -10.58
C LEU A 20 -31.79 0.46 -11.96
N ARG A 21 -31.03 1.03 -12.92
CA ARG A 21 -30.83 0.43 -14.25
C ARG A 21 -30.26 -0.98 -14.18
N THR A 22 -29.34 -1.22 -13.25
CA THR A 22 -28.74 -2.55 -13.05
C THR A 22 -29.76 -3.54 -12.46
N LYS A 23 -30.69 -3.06 -11.63
CA LYS A 23 -31.77 -3.86 -11.05
C LYS A 23 -32.82 -4.21 -12.12
N GLU A 24 -33.29 -3.22 -12.88
CA GLU A 24 -34.23 -3.41 -14.00
C GLU A 24 -33.66 -4.36 -15.06
N SER A 25 -32.37 -4.22 -15.41
CA SER A 25 -31.70 -5.13 -16.33
C SER A 25 -31.68 -6.58 -15.82
N ARG A 26 -31.47 -6.79 -14.51
CA ARG A 26 -31.51 -8.12 -13.86
C ARG A 26 -32.91 -8.71 -13.78
N GLU A 27 -33.93 -7.88 -13.64
CA GLU A 27 -35.34 -8.29 -13.66
C GLU A 27 -35.76 -8.71 -15.07
N MET A 28 -35.34 -7.97 -16.11
CA MET A 28 -35.68 -8.28 -17.50
C MET A 28 -34.89 -9.45 -18.11
N HIS A 29 -33.59 -9.56 -17.85
CA HIS A 29 -32.70 -10.52 -18.54
C HIS A 29 -32.27 -11.69 -17.66
N GLY A 30 -32.75 -11.75 -16.41
CA GLY A 30 -32.27 -12.70 -15.41
C GLY A 30 -30.82 -12.44 -14.99
N ARG A 31 -30.36 -13.13 -13.94
CA ARG A 31 -28.98 -13.04 -13.48
C ARG A 31 -28.10 -13.87 -14.42
N PRO A 32 -27.03 -13.34 -15.03
CA PRO A 32 -26.14 -14.15 -15.86
C PRO A 32 -25.58 -15.30 -15.02
N LYS A 33 -25.69 -16.54 -15.50
CA LYS A 33 -25.09 -17.72 -14.86
C LYS A 33 -23.59 -17.48 -14.79
N LYS A 34 -23.07 -17.18 -13.60
CA LYS A 34 -21.64 -17.33 -13.34
C LYS A 34 -21.33 -18.81 -13.50
N PHE A 35 -20.49 -19.17 -14.47
CA PHE A 35 -19.88 -20.49 -14.49
C PHE A 35 -19.27 -20.73 -13.11
N LYS A 36 -19.80 -21.71 -12.37
CA LYS A 36 -19.11 -22.23 -11.19
C LYS A 36 -17.84 -22.88 -11.72
N ARG A 37 -16.70 -22.21 -11.57
CA ARG A 37 -15.41 -22.89 -11.64
C ARG A 37 -15.40 -23.91 -10.51
N GLU A 38 -15.05 -25.14 -10.86
CA GLU A 38 -14.90 -26.23 -9.90
C GLU A 38 -13.98 -25.80 -8.76
N ILE A 39 -14.43 -26.10 -7.54
CA ILE A 39 -13.75 -25.77 -6.29
C ILE A 39 -12.62 -26.78 -6.14
N GLY A 40 -11.47 -26.44 -6.72
CA GLY A 40 -10.17 -26.97 -6.35
C GLY A 40 -9.26 -25.78 -6.10
N THR A 41 -9.35 -25.19 -4.90
CA THR A 41 -8.40 -24.16 -4.49
C THR A 41 -7.09 -24.83 -4.13
N ASP A 42 -6.10 -24.72 -5.01
CA ASP A 42 -4.73 -25.06 -4.70
C ASP A 42 -4.11 -23.94 -3.84
N LEU A 43 -3.48 -24.35 -2.74
CA LEU A 43 -3.37 -23.57 -1.51
C LEU A 43 -2.37 -22.41 -1.61
N TYR A 44 -1.48 -22.35 -2.61
CA TYR A 44 -0.45 -21.29 -2.64
C TYR A 44 -0.05 -20.68 -3.99
N TYR A 45 -0.44 -21.19 -5.16
CA TYR A 45 -0.04 -20.54 -6.42
C TYR A 45 -0.97 -20.77 -7.63
N GLY A 46 -2.21 -21.20 -7.41
CA GLY A 46 -3.18 -21.41 -8.50
C GLY A 46 -2.82 -22.56 -9.45
N PRO A 47 -3.77 -22.98 -10.31
CA PRO A 47 -3.70 -24.26 -11.04
C PRO A 47 -2.63 -24.34 -12.16
N GLN A 48 -1.75 -23.34 -12.31
CA GLN A 48 -0.77 -23.23 -13.41
C GLN A 48 0.69 -23.21 -12.95
N SER A 49 0.98 -23.19 -11.65
CA SER A 49 2.36 -23.16 -11.15
C SER A 49 2.72 -24.49 -10.51
N GLN A 50 2.70 -25.53 -11.33
CA GLN A 50 2.98 -26.88 -10.85
C GLN A 50 4.48 -27.18 -10.74
N LYS A 51 5.36 -26.35 -11.33
CA LYS A 51 6.83 -26.50 -11.26
C LYS A 51 7.53 -25.14 -11.38
N PRO A 52 8.65 -24.91 -10.68
CA PRO A 52 9.52 -23.79 -10.98
C PRO A 52 9.97 -23.87 -12.45
N ASP A 53 10.06 -22.72 -13.13
CA ASP A 53 10.63 -22.62 -14.50
C ASP A 53 12.16 -22.88 -14.52
N LEU A 54 12.71 -23.31 -13.38
CA LEU A 54 14.12 -23.47 -13.10
C LEU A 54 14.37 -24.88 -12.54
N PRO A 55 15.53 -25.50 -12.84
CA PRO A 55 15.96 -26.73 -12.16
C PRO A 55 15.93 -26.58 -10.63
N LEU A 56 15.54 -27.65 -9.94
CA LEU A 56 15.28 -27.63 -8.50
C LEU A 56 16.52 -27.26 -7.67
N ASP A 57 17.69 -27.74 -8.10
CA ASP A 57 19.00 -27.41 -7.54
C ASP A 57 19.29 -25.92 -7.65
N ALA A 58 19.10 -25.33 -8.84
CA ALA A 58 19.29 -23.92 -9.05
C ALA A 58 18.28 -23.07 -8.26
N TYR A 59 17.02 -23.49 -8.14
CA TYR A 59 16.03 -22.83 -7.30
C TYR A 59 16.45 -22.81 -5.82
N LYS A 60 16.85 -23.96 -5.28
CA LYS A 60 17.32 -24.07 -3.89
C LYS A 60 18.56 -23.20 -3.64
N GLN A 61 19.46 -23.13 -4.61
CA GLN A 61 20.63 -22.25 -4.49
C GLN A 61 20.23 -20.77 -4.42
N LEU A 62 19.29 -20.33 -5.26
CA LEU A 62 18.80 -18.95 -5.22
C LEU A 62 18.05 -18.63 -3.92
N GLU A 63 17.25 -19.57 -3.41
CA GLU A 63 16.57 -19.45 -2.13
C GLU A 63 17.57 -19.26 -0.98
N THR A 64 18.59 -20.12 -0.89
CA THR A 64 19.64 -20.01 0.12
C THR A 64 20.37 -18.67 0.02
N ASN A 65 20.81 -18.28 -1.19
CA ASN A 65 21.51 -17.00 -1.39
C ASN A 65 20.63 -15.81 -0.97
N HIS A 66 19.32 -15.86 -1.24
CA HIS A 66 18.40 -14.81 -0.84
C HIS A 66 18.24 -14.74 0.67
N LEU A 67 18.11 -15.87 1.35
CA LEU A 67 18.03 -15.93 2.81
C LEU A 67 19.32 -15.43 3.49
N GLU A 68 20.48 -15.79 2.96
CA GLU A 68 21.78 -15.29 3.44
C GLU A 68 21.86 -13.76 3.29
N LYS A 69 21.41 -13.23 2.16
CA LYS A 69 21.37 -11.78 1.93
C LYS A 69 20.42 -11.06 2.90
N LEU A 70 19.24 -11.62 3.16
CA LEU A 70 18.32 -11.07 4.14
C LEU A 70 18.93 -11.09 5.56
N ALA A 71 19.62 -12.16 5.94
CA ALA A 71 20.32 -12.26 7.22
C ALA A 71 21.45 -11.22 7.32
N GLU A 72 22.24 -11.02 6.26
CA GLU A 72 23.27 -9.99 6.20
C GLU A 72 22.66 -8.58 6.34
N ASN A 73 21.54 -8.31 5.66
CA ASN A 73 20.82 -7.05 5.78
C ASN A 73 20.33 -6.81 7.21
N ALA A 74 19.83 -7.84 7.90
CA ALA A 74 19.41 -7.71 9.30
C ALA A 74 20.57 -7.40 10.25
N ILE A 75 21.75 -8.00 10.03
CA ILE A 75 22.97 -7.67 10.78
C ILE A 75 23.34 -6.20 10.57
N ASN A 76 23.24 -5.71 9.34
CA ASN A 76 23.61 -4.35 8.94
C ASN A 76 22.46 -3.32 9.04
N ARG A 77 21.33 -3.67 9.67
CA ARG A 77 20.08 -2.87 9.63
C ARG A 77 20.24 -1.41 10.05
N GLN A 78 21.06 -1.11 11.05
CA GLN A 78 21.27 0.26 11.54
C GLN A 78 21.99 1.11 10.50
N LYS A 79 22.98 0.52 9.83
CA LYS A 79 23.69 1.16 8.74
C LYS A 79 22.77 1.36 7.53
N ILE A 80 21.97 0.34 7.21
CA ILE A 80 20.98 0.41 6.13
C ILE A 80 19.96 1.53 6.38
N GLU A 81 19.42 1.63 7.59
CA GLU A 81 18.48 2.70 7.95
C GLU A 81 19.10 4.08 7.68
N HIS A 82 20.33 4.29 8.15
CA HIS A 82 21.05 5.55 7.94
C HIS A 82 21.31 5.86 6.45
N GLU A 83 21.79 4.88 5.69
CA GLU A 83 22.10 5.02 4.26
C GLU A 83 20.84 5.21 3.39
N THR A 84 19.68 4.80 3.90
CA THR A 84 18.40 4.86 3.20
C THR A 84 17.47 5.96 3.71
N ASN A 85 17.96 6.90 4.52
CA ASN A 85 17.20 8.03 5.06
C ASN A 85 16.56 8.89 3.96
N GLY A 86 17.17 8.96 2.77
CA GLY A 86 16.59 9.64 1.60
C GLY A 86 15.36 8.95 0.98
N GLN A 87 14.95 7.78 1.50
CA GLN A 87 13.79 6.99 1.09
C GLN A 87 13.57 6.95 -0.44
N SER A 88 12.56 7.66 -0.96
CA SER A 88 12.19 7.64 -2.38
C SER A 88 13.30 8.11 -3.32
N GLU A 89 14.21 8.94 -2.84
CA GLU A 89 15.33 9.46 -3.61
C GLU A 89 16.59 8.56 -3.50
N CYS A 90 16.49 7.44 -2.79
CA CYS A 90 17.60 6.52 -2.55
C CYS A 90 17.41 5.20 -3.33
N GLU A 91 18.33 4.91 -4.25
CA GLU A 91 18.31 3.67 -5.04
C GLU A 91 18.54 2.41 -4.20
N LEU A 92 19.33 2.52 -3.13
CA LEU A 92 19.53 1.42 -2.19
C LEU A 92 18.21 1.06 -1.48
N TRP A 93 17.43 2.07 -1.09
CA TRP A 93 16.11 1.89 -0.47
C TRP A 93 15.16 1.14 -1.41
N HIS A 94 15.09 1.53 -2.68
CA HIS A 94 14.29 0.80 -3.69
C HIS A 94 14.78 -0.64 -3.87
N SER A 95 16.08 -0.85 -3.89
CA SER A 95 16.67 -2.17 -4.12
C SER A 95 16.40 -3.14 -2.99
N LEU A 96 16.56 -2.72 -1.75
CA LEU A 96 16.24 -3.53 -0.58
C LEU A 96 14.74 -3.85 -0.51
N ARG A 97 13.87 -2.88 -0.80
CA ARG A 97 12.41 -3.07 -0.75
C ARG A 97 11.88 -4.05 -1.80
N ARG A 98 12.59 -4.27 -2.91
CA ARG A 98 12.22 -5.30 -3.90
C ARG A 98 12.46 -6.73 -3.40
N GLU A 99 13.29 -6.88 -2.39
CA GLU A 99 13.73 -8.17 -1.84
C GLU A 99 12.97 -8.57 -0.58
N MET A 100 12.07 -7.71 -0.06
CA MET A 100 11.37 -7.93 1.20
C MET A 100 9.91 -7.49 1.14
N LEU A 101 9.09 -7.99 2.06
CA LEU A 101 7.71 -7.59 2.21
C LEU A 101 7.62 -6.34 3.10
N THR A 102 7.22 -5.22 2.49
CA THR A 102 7.13 -3.93 3.19
C THR A 102 5.76 -3.71 3.83
N ALA A 103 5.70 -2.86 4.86
CA ALA A 103 4.47 -2.52 5.59
C ALA A 103 3.30 -2.10 4.67
N SER A 104 3.58 -1.36 3.59
CA SER A 104 2.57 -0.93 2.61
C SER A 104 1.89 -2.10 1.86
N ASN A 105 2.56 -3.25 1.74
CA ASN A 105 2.03 -4.47 1.12
C ASN A 105 1.54 -5.50 2.14
N PHE A 106 2.02 -5.42 3.40
CA PHE A 106 1.74 -6.41 4.44
C PHE A 106 0.23 -6.60 4.69
N GLY A 107 -0.52 -5.49 4.75
CA GLY A 107 -1.97 -5.54 4.96
C GLY A 107 -2.75 -6.30 3.87
N ILE A 108 -2.27 -6.27 2.62
CA ILE A 108 -2.87 -7.00 1.50
C ILE A 108 -2.67 -8.51 1.70
N VAL A 109 -1.48 -8.91 2.13
CA VAL A 109 -1.12 -10.30 2.40
C VAL A 109 -1.93 -10.86 3.57
N CYS A 110 -1.97 -10.16 4.71
CA CYS A 110 -2.70 -10.61 5.90
C CYS A 110 -4.21 -10.70 5.70
N ARG A 111 -4.79 -9.84 4.86
CA ARG A 111 -6.23 -9.79 4.60
C ARG A 111 -6.65 -10.54 3.33
N MET A 112 -5.73 -11.30 2.73
CA MET A 112 -5.99 -12.02 1.49
C MET A 112 -7.13 -13.03 1.69
N ARG A 113 -8.16 -12.94 0.85
CA ARG A 113 -9.30 -13.86 0.89
C ARG A 113 -8.92 -15.17 0.19
N PRO A 114 -9.52 -16.32 0.57
CA PRO A 114 -9.29 -17.59 -0.14
C PRO A 114 -9.63 -17.55 -1.64
N THR A 115 -10.51 -16.63 -2.04
CA THR A 115 -10.90 -16.43 -3.45
C THR A 115 -9.97 -15.49 -4.22
N THR A 116 -9.09 -14.77 -3.52
CA THR A 116 -8.11 -13.87 -4.14
C THR A 116 -6.94 -14.71 -4.64
N SER A 117 -6.49 -14.45 -5.88
CA SER A 117 -5.35 -15.18 -6.45
C SER A 117 -4.06 -14.77 -5.77
N CYS A 118 -3.41 -15.71 -5.06
CA CYS A 118 -2.09 -15.53 -4.48
C CYS A 118 -1.08 -15.10 -5.54
N ALA A 119 -1.03 -15.79 -6.69
CA ALA A 119 -0.13 -15.47 -7.78
C ALA A 119 -0.31 -14.04 -8.32
N ALA A 120 -1.54 -13.54 -8.38
CA ALA A 120 -1.79 -12.16 -8.81
C ALA A 120 -1.29 -11.14 -7.76
N THR A 121 -1.48 -11.43 -6.48
CA THR A 121 -0.97 -10.60 -5.38
C THR A 121 0.57 -10.57 -5.38
N VAL A 122 1.22 -11.73 -5.47
CA VAL A 122 2.69 -11.82 -5.57
C VAL A 122 3.21 -11.03 -6.77
N LYS A 123 2.59 -11.20 -7.95
CA LYS A 123 2.95 -10.43 -9.15
C LYS A 123 2.85 -8.93 -8.94
N SER A 124 1.80 -8.46 -8.26
CA SER A 124 1.62 -7.02 -7.99
C SER A 124 2.63 -6.45 -7.00
N ILE A 125 3.15 -7.27 -6.09
CA ILE A 125 4.18 -6.89 -5.12
C ILE A 125 5.55 -6.82 -5.81
N LEU A 126 5.90 -7.83 -6.62
CA LEU A 126 7.19 -7.92 -7.32
C LEU A 126 7.30 -6.94 -8.49
N TYR A 127 6.19 -6.69 -9.17
CA TYR A 127 6.13 -5.85 -10.38
C TYR A 127 5.02 -4.80 -10.24
N PRO A 128 5.19 -3.82 -9.32
CA PRO A 128 4.20 -2.77 -9.14
C PRO A 128 4.08 -1.94 -10.43
N ALA A 129 2.84 -1.58 -10.78
CA ALA A 129 2.60 -0.67 -11.88
C ALA A 129 3.13 0.73 -11.54
N HIS A 130 3.74 1.41 -12.51
CA HIS A 130 4.06 2.82 -12.36
C HIS A 130 2.76 3.64 -12.37
N ILE A 131 2.38 4.18 -11.21
CA ILE A 131 1.19 5.00 -11.02
C ILE A 131 1.64 6.37 -10.52
N ASP A 132 1.45 7.40 -11.33
CA ASP A 132 1.67 8.78 -10.95
C ASP A 132 0.39 9.56 -11.21
N THR A 133 -0.28 9.99 -10.14
CA THR A 133 -1.55 10.71 -10.20
C THR A 133 -1.40 12.04 -9.48
N ALA A 134 -2.22 13.03 -9.83
CA ALA A 134 -2.22 14.32 -9.16
C ALA A 134 -2.38 14.21 -7.64
N ALA A 135 -3.15 13.23 -7.15
CA ALA A 135 -3.32 12.99 -5.72
C ALA A 135 -2.07 12.41 -5.05
N ILE A 136 -1.34 11.51 -5.72
CA ILE A 136 -0.08 10.95 -5.21
C ILE A 136 1.00 12.03 -5.19
N LYS A 137 1.12 12.80 -6.29
CA LYS A 137 2.05 13.92 -6.38
C LYS A 137 1.78 14.96 -5.30
N TYR A 138 0.51 15.35 -5.13
CA TYR A 138 0.10 16.25 -4.05
C TYR A 138 0.51 15.73 -2.68
N GLY A 139 0.28 14.45 -2.41
CA GLY A 139 0.69 13.81 -1.16
C GLY A 139 2.19 13.97 -0.91
N ARG A 140 3.02 13.59 -1.89
CA ARG A 140 4.49 13.68 -1.82
C ARG A 140 4.97 15.12 -1.61
N ASP A 141 4.41 16.07 -2.35
CA ASP A 141 4.81 17.48 -2.30
C ASP A 141 4.43 18.15 -0.96
N LYS A 142 3.40 17.63 -0.25
CA LYS A 142 2.89 18.20 1.01
C LYS A 142 3.33 17.47 2.27
N GLU A 143 3.85 16.26 2.15
CA GLU A 143 4.25 15.43 3.29
C GLU A 143 5.27 16.13 4.19
N GLU A 144 6.32 16.71 3.61
CA GLU A 144 7.36 17.44 4.34
C GLU A 144 6.80 18.66 5.08
N VAL A 145 5.91 19.41 4.41
CA VAL A 145 5.26 20.58 5.02
C VAL A 145 4.40 20.15 6.21
N ALA A 146 3.59 19.09 6.04
CA ALA A 146 2.77 18.53 7.10
C ALA A 146 3.60 18.01 8.27
N ARG A 147 4.77 17.43 8.01
CA ARG A 147 5.72 16.97 9.04
C ARG A 147 6.24 18.13 9.88
N ILE A 148 6.65 19.22 9.24
CA ILE A 148 7.12 20.45 9.92
C ILE A 148 6.00 21.08 10.76
N GLU A 149 4.79 21.20 10.20
CA GLU A 149 3.64 21.75 10.91
C GLU A 149 3.25 20.88 12.12
N LEU A 150 3.25 19.56 11.95
CA LEU A 150 2.97 18.63 13.04
C LEU A 150 4.02 18.75 14.15
N ALA A 151 5.31 18.76 13.79
CA ALA A 151 6.43 18.93 14.73
C ALA A 151 6.26 20.20 15.58
N ALA A 152 5.91 21.33 14.94
CA ALA A 152 5.63 22.58 15.62
C ALA A 152 4.39 22.49 16.53
N LYS A 153 3.31 21.86 16.07
CA LYS A 153 2.04 21.73 16.82
C LYS A 153 2.20 20.89 18.08
N ILE A 154 2.98 19.81 18.02
CA ILE A 154 3.21 18.92 19.18
C ILE A 154 4.43 19.35 20.00
N ASN A 155 5.16 20.37 19.56
CA ASN A 155 6.42 20.84 20.15
C ASN A 155 7.44 19.71 20.35
N LYS A 156 7.60 18.85 19.33
CA LYS A 156 8.59 17.76 19.29
C LYS A 156 9.31 17.72 17.96
N ILE A 157 10.53 17.20 17.97
CA ILE A 157 11.30 16.98 16.76
C ILE A 157 10.82 15.68 16.11
N ILE A 158 10.43 15.75 14.84
CA ILE A 158 10.15 14.58 14.00
C ILE A 158 11.37 14.35 13.11
N LYS A 159 12.14 13.31 13.39
CA LYS A 159 13.34 12.98 12.62
C LYS A 159 12.97 12.19 11.36
N PRO A 160 13.57 12.49 10.20
CA PRO A 160 13.48 11.62 9.04
C PRO A 160 14.21 10.31 9.33
N CYS A 161 13.83 9.25 8.62
CA CYS A 161 14.38 7.91 8.83
C CYS A 161 14.35 7.10 7.54
N GLY A 162 15.13 6.02 7.49
CA GLY A 162 15.23 5.17 6.32
C GLY A 162 14.37 3.90 6.39
N LEU A 163 14.95 2.80 5.91
CA LEU A 163 14.35 1.48 5.96
C LEU A 163 14.72 0.76 7.25
N PHE A 164 13.71 0.43 8.04
CA PHE A 164 13.80 -0.48 9.17
C PHE A 164 13.57 -1.91 8.70
N ILE A 165 14.46 -2.80 9.10
CA ILE A 165 14.36 -4.24 8.88
C ILE A 165 14.02 -4.89 10.21
N ASP A 166 13.03 -5.78 10.21
CA ASP A 166 12.61 -6.50 11.41
C ASP A 166 13.73 -7.40 11.94
N ASN A 167 13.87 -7.47 13.26
CA ASN A 167 14.94 -8.23 13.91
C ASN A 167 14.78 -9.73 13.72
N ASP A 168 13.55 -10.21 13.87
CA ASP A 168 13.25 -11.62 13.98
C ASP A 168 12.84 -12.20 12.62
N ASN A 169 12.33 -11.34 11.72
CA ASN A 169 11.89 -11.67 10.38
C ASN A 169 12.52 -10.72 9.35
N PRO A 170 13.79 -10.92 8.96
CA PRO A 170 14.51 -10.05 8.02
C PRO A 170 13.85 -9.85 6.65
N CYS A 171 12.87 -10.69 6.30
CA CYS A 171 12.04 -10.53 5.12
C CYS A 171 10.95 -9.44 5.27
N LEU A 172 10.83 -8.81 6.43
CA LEU A 172 9.89 -7.73 6.72
C LEU A 172 10.65 -6.40 6.91
N GLY A 173 10.06 -5.33 6.37
CA GLY A 173 10.61 -3.99 6.56
C GLY A 173 9.56 -2.88 6.48
N ALA A 174 9.92 -1.71 7.01
CA ALA A 174 9.06 -0.53 7.03
C ALA A 174 9.89 0.76 6.94
N SER A 175 9.29 1.81 6.40
CA SER A 175 9.85 3.16 6.44
C SER A 175 8.74 4.09 6.88
N PRO A 176 8.69 4.47 8.16
CA PRO A 176 7.73 5.45 8.63
C PRO A 176 8.06 6.84 8.07
N ASP A 177 7.08 7.75 8.12
CA ASP A 177 7.27 9.13 7.63
C ASP A 177 8.11 9.98 8.61
N GLY A 178 8.31 9.48 9.83
CA GLY A 178 9.29 10.01 10.77
C GLY A 178 9.24 9.38 12.15
N LEU A 179 10.26 9.69 12.95
CA LEU A 179 10.42 9.22 14.33
C LEU A 179 10.28 10.36 15.33
N ILE A 180 9.66 10.08 16.47
CA ILE A 180 9.41 11.01 17.56
C ILE A 180 9.99 10.42 18.85
N ASP A 181 10.84 11.19 19.54
CA ASP A 181 11.51 10.77 20.77
C ASP A 181 12.21 9.39 20.60
N GLU A 182 12.06 8.48 21.55
CA GLU A 182 12.69 7.15 21.54
C GLU A 182 11.82 6.07 20.86
N ASP A 183 10.51 6.06 21.15
CA ASP A 183 9.59 4.97 20.74
C ASP A 183 8.43 5.42 19.85
N GLY A 184 8.38 6.70 19.47
CA GLY A 184 7.30 7.27 18.67
C GLY A 184 7.57 7.21 17.18
N LEU A 185 6.51 7.01 16.39
CA LEU A 185 6.54 7.15 14.94
C LEU A 185 5.39 8.04 14.46
N VAL A 186 5.53 8.57 13.25
CA VAL A 186 4.46 9.28 12.55
C VAL A 186 4.18 8.64 11.19
N GLU A 187 2.90 8.58 10.86
CA GLU A 187 2.38 8.30 9.51
C GLU A 187 1.53 9.51 9.10
N ILE A 188 1.91 10.16 8.01
CA ILE A 188 1.33 11.37 7.47
C ILE A 188 0.49 11.01 6.24
N LYS A 189 -0.69 11.63 6.13
CA LYS A 189 -1.55 11.50 4.96
C LYS A 189 -2.03 12.88 4.53
N CYS A 190 -1.71 13.23 3.29
CA CYS A 190 -2.10 14.49 2.66
C CYS A 190 -3.07 14.22 1.49
N PRO A 191 -4.36 13.99 1.75
CA PRO A 191 -5.32 13.71 0.68
C PRO A 191 -5.66 14.97 -0.11
N LEU A 192 -5.56 14.90 -1.45
CA LEU A 192 -5.89 16.01 -2.35
C LEU A 192 -7.32 16.56 -2.13
N SER A 193 -8.27 15.71 -1.73
CA SER A 193 -9.65 16.14 -1.42
C SER A 193 -9.76 17.10 -0.23
N ALA A 194 -8.71 17.23 0.58
CA ALA A 194 -8.64 18.13 1.73
C ALA A 194 -7.71 19.34 1.49
N GLU A 195 -7.28 19.60 0.25
CA GLU A 195 -6.24 20.61 -0.05
C GLU A 195 -6.52 22.02 0.53
N ASN A 196 -7.79 22.42 0.56
CA ASN A 196 -8.23 23.74 1.03
C ASN A 196 -8.87 23.69 2.41
N LEU A 197 -8.63 22.61 3.17
CA LEU A 197 -9.19 22.41 4.49
C LEU A 197 -8.08 22.33 5.51
N THR A 198 -8.30 22.90 6.69
CA THR A 198 -7.49 22.56 7.85
C THR A 198 -7.71 21.10 8.25
N ALA A 199 -6.79 20.50 9.00
CA ALA A 199 -6.93 19.12 9.48
C ALA A 199 -8.26 18.92 10.24
N ASP A 200 -8.65 19.88 11.09
CA ASP A 200 -9.88 19.81 11.88
C ASP A 200 -11.13 19.90 11.00
N GLU A 201 -11.12 20.75 9.97
CA GLU A 201 -12.20 20.83 8.99
C GLU A 201 -12.29 19.58 8.11
N ALA A 202 -11.16 18.99 7.74
CA ALA A 202 -11.11 17.78 6.94
C ALA A 202 -11.77 16.61 7.69
N ILE A 203 -11.49 16.45 8.98
CA ILE A 203 -12.11 15.41 9.84
C ILE A 203 -13.63 15.59 9.93
N GLN A 204 -14.13 16.83 9.93
CA GLN A 204 -15.56 17.12 9.99
C GLN A 204 -16.26 16.93 8.63
N LYS A 205 -15.66 17.42 7.55
CA LYS A 205 -16.26 17.49 6.21
C LYS A 205 -16.06 16.22 5.38
N LEU A 206 -15.04 15.40 5.69
CA LEU A 206 -14.69 14.18 4.96
C LEU A 206 -14.82 12.96 5.88
N PRO A 207 -16.02 12.37 6.01
CA PRO A 207 -16.23 11.19 6.86
C PRO A 207 -15.38 9.98 6.45
N SER A 208 -14.89 9.95 5.21
CA SER A 208 -14.02 8.90 4.68
C SER A 208 -12.58 8.97 5.20
N LEU A 209 -12.20 10.04 5.91
CA LEU A 209 -10.89 10.18 6.57
C LEU A 209 -10.91 9.74 8.04
N LYS A 210 -12.07 9.30 8.55
CA LYS A 210 -12.21 8.70 9.88
C LYS A 210 -12.02 7.19 9.83
#